data_AF-A0A2C6CRQ9-F1
#
_entry.id   AF-A0A2C6CRQ9-F1
#
_cell.length_a   1.000
_cell.length_b   1.000
_cell.length_c   1.000
_cell.angle_alpha   90.00
_cell.angle_beta   90.00
_cell.angle_gamma   90.00
#
_symmetry.space_group_name_H-M   'P 1'
#
loop_
_entity.id
_entity.type
_entity.pdbx_description
1 polymer ?
#
loop_
_entity_poly.entity_id
_entity_poly.type
_entity_poly.pdbx_seq_one_letter_code
_entity_poly.pdbx_strand_id
1 'polypeptide(L)'
;MSDHLEIAQYIKPDELPDNVLIGWFAHELGHIVDYQRRTVLSMIKFILGYILLPTFRSGSERRADLFALKNGFGKELMATKLYILEQSPLPDKYKDRIKKYYMSPDELELLLLNKDPERILF
;
A
#
# COMPACT_ATOMS: atom_id res chain seq x y z
N MET A 1 16.11 6.95 -3.08
CA MET A 1 16.34 5.51 -3.04
C MET A 1 14.98 4.85 -2.90
N SER A 2 14.69 3.78 -3.64
CA SER A 2 13.38 3.11 -3.58
C SER A 2 13.12 2.60 -2.16
N ASP A 3 11.95 2.92 -1.60
CA ASP A 3 11.57 2.59 -0.21
C ASP A 3 11.70 1.08 0.09
N HIS A 4 11.55 0.24 -0.94
CA HIS A 4 11.63 -1.22 -0.83
C HIS A 4 13.05 -1.79 -0.66
N LEU A 5 14.12 -1.00 -0.86
CA LEU A 5 15.50 -1.47 -0.66
C LEU A 5 16.00 -1.22 0.77
N GLU A 6 15.44 -0.22 1.46
CA GLU A 6 15.80 0.08 2.85
C GLU A 6 15.19 -0.94 3.83
N ILE A 7 13.99 -1.43 3.54
CA ILE A 7 13.26 -2.41 4.39
C ILE A 7 13.96 -3.75 4.55
N ALA A 8 14.70 -4.23 3.54
CA ALA A 8 15.32 -5.55 3.55
C ALA A 8 16.43 -5.68 4.61
N GLN A 9 16.92 -4.54 5.11
CA GLN A 9 17.88 -4.47 6.20
C GLN A 9 17.22 -4.65 7.58
N TYR A 10 15.91 -4.43 7.67
CA TYR A 10 15.14 -4.43 8.92
C TYR A 10 14.14 -5.58 9.01
N ILE A 11 13.67 -6.10 7.86
CA ILE A 11 12.62 -7.11 7.79
C ILE A 11 13.11 -8.25 6.91
N LYS A 12 13.09 -9.46 7.46
CA LYS A 12 13.29 -10.68 6.70
C LYS A 12 11.93 -11.27 6.31
N PRO A 13 11.64 -11.48 5.01
CA PRO A 13 10.35 -12.00 4.57
C PRO A 13 9.96 -13.34 5.19
N ASP A 14 10.93 -14.21 5.48
CA ASP A 14 10.75 -15.52 6.12
C ASP A 14 10.44 -15.44 7.62
N GLU A 15 10.64 -14.28 8.25
CA GLU A 15 10.31 -14.02 9.66
C GLU A 15 8.95 -13.31 9.83
N LEU A 16 8.30 -12.93 8.73
CA LEU A 16 7.00 -12.26 8.76
C LEU A 16 5.86 -13.24 9.01
N PRO A 17 4.83 -12.86 9.78
CA PRO A 17 3.57 -13.60 9.83
C PRO A 17 2.95 -13.73 8.43
N ASP A 18 2.40 -14.90 8.10
CA ASP A 18 1.84 -15.18 6.76
C ASP A 18 0.81 -14.13 6.32
N ASN A 19 -0.08 -13.70 7.23
CA ASN A 19 -1.09 -12.68 6.94
C ASN A 19 -0.50 -11.31 6.61
N VAL A 20 0.59 -10.92 7.26
CA VAL A 20 1.33 -9.68 6.98
C VAL A 20 1.97 -9.76 5.59
N LEU A 21 2.56 -10.90 5.25
CA LEU A 21 3.19 -11.10 3.95
C LEU A 21 2.14 -11.14 2.83
N ILE A 22 1.02 -11.82 3.03
CA ILE A 22 -0.09 -11.86 2.07
C ILE A 22 -0.64 -10.45 1.81
N GLY A 23 -0.88 -9.67 2.87
CA GLY A 23 -1.40 -8.30 2.74
C GLY A 23 -0.44 -7.37 2.02
N TRP A 24 0.86 -7.55 2.25
CA TRP A 24 1.89 -6.84 1.50
C TRP A 24 1.86 -7.21 0.02
N PHE A 25 1.88 -8.51 -0.32
CA PHE A 25 1.79 -8.93 -1.71
C PHE A 25 0.49 -8.46 -2.39
N ALA A 26 -0.63 -8.44 -1.67
CA ALA A 26 -1.89 -7.93 -2.19
C ALA A 26 -1.80 -6.45 -2.57
N HIS A 27 -1.12 -5.63 -1.77
CA HIS A 27 -0.84 -4.23 -2.09
C HIS A 27 0.04 -4.10 -3.35
N GLU A 28 1.15 -4.83 -3.43
CA GLU A 28 2.05 -4.78 -4.59
C GLU A 28 1.36 -5.27 -5.89
N LEU A 29 0.52 -6.30 -5.78
CA LEU A 29 -0.33 -6.75 -6.87
C LEU A 29 -1.37 -5.68 -7.27
N GLY A 30 -1.86 -4.89 -6.32
CA GLY A 30 -2.72 -3.74 -6.59
C GLY A 30 -2.07 -2.72 -7.52
N HIS A 31 -0.78 -2.42 -7.33
CA HIS A 31 -0.01 -1.59 -8.27
C HIS A 31 0.09 -2.25 -9.65
N ILE A 32 0.36 -3.55 -9.72
CA ILE A 32 0.44 -4.28 -11.00
C ILE A 32 -0.90 -4.23 -11.76
N VAL A 33 -2.02 -4.39 -11.06
CA VAL A 33 -3.37 -4.29 -11.65
C VAL A 33 -3.62 -2.88 -12.22
N ASP A 34 -3.16 -1.82 -11.55
CA ASP A 34 -3.22 -0.45 -12.08
C ASP A 34 -2.35 -0.30 -13.34
N TYR A 35 -1.14 -0.88 -13.33
CA TYR A 35 -0.18 -0.78 -14.43
C TYR A 35 -0.66 -1.46 -15.71
N GLN A 36 -1.34 -2.60 -15.60
CA GLN A 36 -1.92 -3.33 -16.74
C GLN A 36 -2.91 -2.48 -17.56
N ARG A 37 -3.50 -1.44 -16.95
CA ARG A 37 -4.47 -0.55 -17.61
C ARG A 37 -3.82 0.68 -18.26
N ARG A 38 -2.50 0.84 -18.16
CA ARG A 38 -1.77 2.04 -18.62
C ARG A 38 -1.08 1.79 -19.96
N THR A 39 -1.17 2.77 -20.86
CA THR A 39 -0.30 2.83 -22.05
C THR A 39 1.12 3.21 -21.67
N VAL A 40 2.09 2.99 -22.56
CA VAL A 40 3.51 3.35 -22.35
C VAL A 40 3.67 4.84 -21.97
N LEU A 41 3.00 5.75 -22.69
CA LEU A 41 3.05 7.18 -22.39
C LEU A 41 2.41 7.52 -21.05
N SER A 42 1.30 6.86 -20.69
CA SER A 42 0.67 7.01 -19.37
C SER A 42 1.58 6.50 -18.25
N MET A 43 2.34 5.43 -18.49
CA MET A 43 3.31 4.90 -17.54
C MET A 43 4.46 5.87 -17.27
N ILE A 44 5.00 6.52 -18.31
CA ILE A 44 6.03 7.55 -18.14
C ILE A 44 5.50 8.71 -17.28
N LYS A 45 4.30 9.20 -17.60
CA LYS A 45 3.63 10.25 -16.80
C LYS A 45 3.39 9.80 -15.36
N PHE A 46 3.00 8.54 -15.16
CA PHE A 46 2.80 7.96 -13.84
C PHE A 46 4.10 7.97 -13.02
N ILE A 47 5.21 7.48 -13.58
CA ILE A 47 6.50 7.43 -12.90
C ILE A 47 6.96 8.85 -12.51
N LEU A 48 6.83 9.82 -13.43
CA LEU A 48 7.18 11.22 -13.16
C LEU A 48 6.29 11.81 -12.04
N GLY A 49 4.98 11.60 -12.11
CA GLY A 49 4.03 12.05 -11.09
C GLY A 49 4.33 11.42 -9.72
N TYR A 50 4.61 10.12 -9.68
CA TYR A 50 4.91 9.39 -8.45
C TYR A 50 6.16 9.91 -7.73
N ILE A 51 7.20 10.26 -8.50
CA ILE A 51 8.46 10.77 -7.94
C ILE A 51 8.30 12.24 -7.51
N LEU A 52 7.65 13.07 -8.33
CA LEU A 52 7.66 14.52 -8.18
C LEU A 52 6.50 15.09 -7.34
N LEU A 53 5.35 14.42 -7.32
CA LEU A 53 4.11 14.95 -6.75
C LEU A 53 3.64 14.11 -5.54
N PRO A 54 3.76 14.65 -4.31
CA PRO A 54 3.34 13.95 -3.08
C PRO A 54 1.88 13.45 -3.12
N THR A 55 0.96 14.28 -3.62
CA THR A 55 -0.47 13.95 -3.73
C THR A 55 -0.72 12.84 -4.74
N PHE A 56 0.02 12.82 -5.85
CA PHE A 56 -0.08 11.76 -6.84
C PHE A 56 0.43 10.42 -6.27
N ARG A 57 1.54 10.45 -5.53
CA ARG A 57 2.05 9.28 -4.81
C ARG A 57 1.01 8.74 -3.84
N SER A 58 0.47 9.58 -2.95
CA SER A 58 -0.57 9.15 -2.01
C SER A 58 -1.79 8.56 -2.71
N GLY A 59 -2.23 9.17 -3.81
CA GLY A 59 -3.33 8.63 -4.61
C GLY A 59 -3.01 7.29 -5.28
N SER A 60 -1.74 7.04 -5.61
CA SER A 60 -1.29 5.75 -6.13
C SER A 60 -1.31 4.66 -5.06
N GLU A 61 -0.72 4.93 -3.89
CA GLU A 61 -0.72 3.99 -2.76
C GLU A 61 -2.15 3.62 -2.34
N ARG A 62 -3.02 4.63 -2.27
CA ARG A 62 -4.44 4.44 -1.97
C ARG A 62 -5.13 3.54 -3.01
N ARG A 63 -4.84 3.71 -4.31
CA ARG A 63 -5.43 2.84 -5.36
C ARG A 63 -4.98 1.40 -5.21
N ALA A 64 -3.71 1.15 -4.88
CA ALA A 64 -3.22 -0.20 -4.63
C ALA A 64 -3.95 -0.85 -3.44
N ASP A 65 -4.11 -0.14 -2.33
CA ASP A 65 -4.88 -0.59 -1.17
C ASP A 65 -6.35 -0.90 -1.53
N LEU A 66 -6.99 -0.05 -2.35
CA LEU A 66 -8.35 -0.27 -2.81
C LEU A 66 -8.49 -1.50 -3.72
N PHE A 67 -7.49 -1.77 -4.59
CA PHE A 67 -7.48 -3.01 -5.38
C PHE A 67 -7.34 -4.24 -4.48
N ALA A 68 -6.44 -4.21 -3.49
CA ALA A 68 -6.29 -5.30 -2.53
C ALA A 68 -7.60 -5.54 -1.75
N LEU A 69 -8.22 -4.47 -1.25
CA LEU A 69 -9.52 -4.51 -0.56
C LEU A 69 -10.61 -5.12 -1.44
N LYS A 70 -10.74 -4.67 -2.69
CA LYS A 70 -11.74 -5.18 -3.65
C LYS A 70 -11.58 -6.68 -3.94
N ASN A 71 -10.35 -7.19 -3.89
CA ASN A 71 -10.05 -8.60 -4.13
C ASN A 71 -10.11 -9.45 -2.84
N GLY A 72 -10.60 -8.90 -1.72
CA GLY A 72 -10.85 -9.65 -0.49
C GLY A 72 -9.69 -9.71 0.50
N PHE A 73 -8.59 -9.00 0.25
CA PHE A 73 -7.39 -9.00 1.10
C PHE A 73 -7.42 -7.96 2.23
N GLY A 74 -8.61 -7.49 2.60
CA GLY A 74 -8.74 -6.39 3.54
C GLY A 74 -8.22 -6.68 4.96
N LYS A 75 -8.38 -7.93 5.43
CA LYS A 75 -7.88 -8.33 6.77
C LYS A 75 -6.37 -8.44 6.79
N GLU A 76 -5.79 -9.00 5.74
CA GLU A 76 -4.37 -9.18 5.55
C GLU A 76 -3.70 -7.81 5.37
N LEU A 77 -4.31 -6.92 4.57
CA LEU A 77 -3.84 -5.55 4.39
C LEU A 77 -3.82 -4.77 5.72
N MET A 78 -4.85 -4.94 6.56
CA MET A 78 -4.89 -4.38 7.90
C MET A 78 -3.73 -4.93 8.76
N ALA A 79 -3.52 -6.24 8.76
CA ALA A 79 -2.43 -6.87 9.49
C ALA A 79 -1.06 -6.31 9.07
N THR A 80 -0.83 -6.13 7.77
CA THR A 80 0.40 -5.53 7.24
C THR A 80 0.60 -4.11 7.75
N LYS A 81 -0.44 -3.27 7.70
CA LYS A 81 -0.35 -1.87 8.15
C LYS A 81 -0.04 -1.77 9.64
N LEU A 82 -0.74 -2.53 10.47
CA LEU A 82 -0.51 -2.57 11.92
C LEU A 82 0.90 -3.09 12.23
N TYR A 83 1.34 -4.16 11.56
CA TYR A 83 2.69 -4.67 11.73
C TYR A 83 3.75 -3.60 11.42
N ILE A 84 3.64 -2.94 10.26
CA ILE A 84 4.60 -1.90 9.84
C ILE A 84 4.66 -0.76 10.85
N LEU A 85 3.51 -0.26 11.31
CA LEU A 85 3.45 0.91 12.19
C LEU A 85 3.82 0.59 13.63
N GLU A 86 3.39 -0.56 14.16
CA GLU A 86 3.42 -0.83 15.59
C GLU A 86 4.48 -1.87 15.98
N GLN A 87 4.69 -2.90 15.16
CA GLN A 87 5.48 -4.08 15.54
C GLN A 87 6.84 -4.16 14.85
N SER A 88 6.98 -3.51 13.70
CA SER A 88 8.20 -3.60 12.90
C SER A 88 9.36 -2.84 13.57
N PRO A 89 10.61 -3.32 13.37
CA PRO A 89 11.82 -2.64 13.81
C PRO A 89 12.22 -1.46 12.89
N LEU A 90 11.31 -1.01 12.02
CA LEU A 90 11.59 0.07 11.07
C LEU A 90 11.83 1.39 11.80
N PRO A 91 12.78 2.23 11.33
CA PRO A 91 13.01 3.55 11.92
C PRO A 91 11.77 4.45 11.86
N ASP A 92 11.63 5.35 12.83
CA ASP A 92 10.49 6.29 12.90
C ASP A 92 10.34 7.13 11.61
N LYS A 93 11.45 7.56 11.03
CA LYS A 93 11.45 8.28 9.74
C LYS A 93 10.77 7.48 8.62
N TYR A 94 10.91 6.15 8.62
CA TYR A 94 10.22 5.27 7.67
C TYR A 94 8.73 5.21 7.99
N LYS A 95 8.38 4.99 9.27
CA LYS A 95 6.99 4.93 9.73
C LYS A 95 6.23 6.24 9.46
N ASP A 96 6.88 7.39 9.64
CA ASP A 96 6.30 8.71 9.33
C ASP A 96 6.04 8.90 7.84
N ARG A 97 6.87 8.31 6.98
CA ARG A 97 6.63 8.27 5.54
C ARG A 97 5.41 7.43 5.19
N ILE A 98 5.27 6.27 5.83
CA ILE A 98 4.08 5.41 5.66
C ILE A 98 2.82 6.18 6.08
N LYS A 99 2.83 6.82 7.26
CA LYS A 99 1.71 7.66 7.74
C LYS A 99 1.36 8.81 6.79
N LYS A 100 2.34 9.34 6.06
CA LYS A 100 2.15 10.47 5.13
C LYS A 100 1.51 10.06 3.81
N TYR A 101 1.91 8.91 3.24
CA TYR A 101 1.55 8.56 1.87
C TYR A 101 0.50 7.45 1.76
N TYR A 102 0.37 6.60 2.76
CA TYR A 102 -0.48 5.41 2.69
C TYR A 102 -1.79 5.62 3.43
N MET A 103 -2.82 4.85 3.04
CA MET A 103 -4.09 4.79 3.77
C MET A 103 -3.83 4.37 5.23
N SER A 104 -4.42 5.07 6.20
CA SER A 104 -4.25 4.75 7.61
C SER A 104 -5.03 3.48 8.00
N PRO A 105 -4.66 2.80 9.10
CA PRO A 105 -5.45 1.69 9.64
C PRO A 105 -6.91 2.09 9.91
N ASP A 106 -7.14 3.22 10.59
CA ASP A 106 -8.49 3.71 10.89
C ASP A 106 -9.33 3.91 9.62
N GLU A 107 -8.70 4.46 8.58
CA GLU A 107 -9.38 4.66 7.31
C GLU A 107 -9.75 3.33 6.66
N LEU A 108 -8.82 2.36 6.64
CA LEU A 108 -9.07 1.03 6.13
C LEU A 108 -10.19 0.31 6.90
N GLU A 109 -10.23 0.47 8.22
CA GLU A 109 -11.30 -0.07 9.07
C GLU A 109 -12.66 0.49 8.68
N LEU A 110 -12.77 1.82 8.49
CA LEU A 110 -14.00 2.45 8.02
C LEU A 110 -14.45 1.88 6.65
N LEU A 111 -13.53 1.62 5.73
CA LEU A 111 -13.85 1.02 4.43
C LEU A 111 -14.35 -0.43 4.57
N LEU A 112 -13.75 -1.21 5.48
CA LEU A 112 -14.16 -2.59 5.77
C LEU A 112 -15.56 -2.68 6.39
N LEU A 113 -15.88 -1.76 7.31
CA LEU A 113 -17.17 -1.70 7.98
C LEU A 113 -18.30 -1.32 7.01
N ASN A 114 -18.02 -0.50 6.01
CA ASN A 114 -19.03 0.02 5.09
C ASN A 114 -19.53 -1.00 4.03
N LYS A 115 -19.04 -2.25 4.01
CA LYS A 115 -19.49 -3.40 3.18
C LYS A 115 -19.73 -3.18 1.68
N ASP A 116 -19.49 -1.98 1.14
CA ASP A 116 -19.71 -1.65 -0.26
C ASP A 116 -18.46 -0.95 -0.86
N PRO A 117 -17.43 -1.73 -1.23
CA PRO A 117 -16.22 -1.22 -1.87
C PRO A 117 -16.51 -0.55 -3.22
N GLU A 118 -17.67 -0.84 -3.84
CA GLU A 118 -18.04 -0.33 -5.15
C GLU A 118 -18.50 1.15 -5.10
N ARG A 119 -18.94 1.64 -3.93
CA ARG A 119 -19.34 3.04 -3.75
C ARG A 119 -18.20 4.01 -3.41
N ILE A 120 -16.99 3.52 -3.19
CA ILE A 120 -15.84 4.33 -2.74
C ILE A 120 -15.08 4.97 -3.92
N LEU A 121 -15.53 4.76 -5.16
CA LEU A 121 -14.95 5.37 -6.36
C LEU A 121 -15.97 6.24 -7.11
N PHE A 122 -16.25 7.44 -6.59
CA PHE A 122 -16.71 8.62 -7.34
C PHE A 122 -16.20 9.89 -6.67
#